data_AF-A0A3S0MTS0-F1
#
_entry.id   AF-A0A3S0MTS0-F1
#
_cell.length_a   1.000
_cell.length_b   1.000
_cell.length_c   1.000
_cell.angle_alpha   90.00
_cell.angle_beta   90.00
_cell.angle_gamma   90.00
#
_symmetry.space_group_name_H-M   'P 1'
#
loop_
_entity.id
_entity.type
_entity.pdbx_description
1 polymer ?
#
loop_
_entity_poly.entity_id
_entity_poly.type
_entity_poly.pdbx_seq_one_letter_code
_entity_poly.pdbx_strand_id
1 'polypeptide(L)'
;MNNSKIFLLAFLVTLLVSGCKQNQEARRPVSQASGTFMKKSAERNKKLVSTEEDQIDSVIKRNPKVKFIASTNGYWYTYVIQNTLDTLTPKKGDVAFFNYEIKDLKGKIIYSELELRPQTYAIDKQNIMTGLREGIKLMRKKEKVIFLFPSHIAYGYHGDEKKIGPNQPLLCTVTLHNFISEAAFKKEILLRKTDALNQVPGEEPTIQTKIINTNKDTLTNKHSQ
;
A
#
# COMPACT_ATOMS: atom_id res chain seq x y z
N MET A 1 45.96 -2.78 -80.24
CA MET A 1 45.55 -3.79 -79.24
C MET A 1 45.04 -3.16 -77.92
N ASN A 2 44.43 -1.95 -77.96
CA ASN A 2 44.06 -1.20 -76.75
C ASN A 2 42.55 -1.02 -76.56
N ASN A 3 41.73 -1.15 -77.61
CA ASN A 3 40.29 -0.89 -77.52
C ASN A 3 39.52 -2.00 -76.79
N SER A 4 39.95 -3.27 -76.94
CA SER A 4 39.34 -4.42 -76.24
C SER A 4 39.54 -4.34 -74.72
N LYS A 5 40.69 -3.85 -74.24
CA LYS A 5 40.95 -3.63 -72.80
C LYS A 5 40.11 -2.49 -72.23
N ILE A 6 39.84 -1.45 -73.02
CA ILE A 6 38.97 -0.34 -72.64
C ILE A 6 37.52 -0.80 -72.51
N PHE A 7 37.03 -1.64 -73.43
CA PHE A 7 35.68 -2.22 -73.32
C PHE A 7 35.54 -3.16 -72.12
N LEU A 8 36.57 -3.96 -71.82
CA LEU A 8 36.56 -4.89 -70.68
C LEU A 8 36.64 -4.14 -69.33
N LEU A 9 37.40 -3.04 -69.28
CA LEU A 9 37.45 -2.14 -68.12
C LEU A 9 36.12 -1.39 -67.94
N ALA A 10 35.51 -0.92 -69.02
CA ALA A 10 34.20 -0.27 -68.98
C ALA A 10 33.10 -1.23 -68.51
N PHE A 11 33.12 -2.48 -68.97
CA PHE A 11 32.17 -3.51 -68.51
C PHE A 11 32.35 -3.84 -67.01
N LEU A 12 33.59 -3.92 -66.54
CA LEU A 12 33.91 -4.17 -65.12
C LEU A 12 33.46 -3.01 -64.21
N VAL A 13 33.59 -1.76 -64.68
CA VAL A 13 33.14 -0.57 -63.95
C VAL A 13 31.60 -0.54 -63.85
N THR A 14 30.89 -0.88 -64.92
CA THR A 14 29.41 -0.92 -64.92
C THR A 14 28.86 -2.01 -64.00
N LEU A 15 29.55 -3.14 -63.88
CA LEU A 15 29.16 -4.23 -62.97
C LEU A 15 29.29 -3.84 -61.49
N LEU A 16 30.27 -2.99 -61.14
CA LEU A 16 30.52 -2.54 -59.76
C LEU A 16 29.47 -1.55 -59.23
N VAL A 17 28.80 -0.78 -60.10
CA VAL A 17 27.76 0.18 -59.69
C VAL A 17 26.37 -0.46 -59.52
N SER A 18 26.23 -1.74 -59.90
CA SER A 18 24.98 -2.50 -59.82
C SER A 18 24.80 -3.22 -58.46
N GLY A 19 25.72 -3.01 -57.51
CA GLY A 19 25.65 -3.55 -56.16
C GLY A 19 24.43 -3.01 -55.39
N CYS A 20 23.43 -3.87 -55.25
CA CYS A 20 22.12 -3.60 -54.68
C CYS A 20 22.12 -2.73 -53.42
N LYS A 21 21.35 -1.62 -53.46
CA LYS A 21 20.75 -1.02 -52.26
C LYS A 21 19.82 -2.05 -51.62
N GLN A 22 20.31 -2.78 -50.63
CA GLN A 22 19.42 -3.54 -49.75
C GLN A 22 18.74 -2.52 -48.84
N ASN A 23 17.56 -2.04 -49.27
CA ASN A 23 16.69 -1.20 -48.46
C ASN A 23 16.31 -2.00 -47.22
N GLN A 24 17.05 -1.79 -46.14
CA GLN A 24 16.71 -2.32 -44.85
C GLN A 24 15.48 -1.54 -44.37
N GLU A 25 14.29 -2.07 -44.66
CA GLU A 25 13.05 -1.48 -44.16
C GLU A 25 13.15 -1.41 -42.64
N ALA A 26 13.12 -0.19 -42.10
CA ALA A 26 13.04 0.01 -40.67
C ALA A 26 11.86 -0.80 -40.13
N ARG A 27 12.14 -1.76 -39.24
CA ARG A 27 11.13 -2.61 -38.63
C ARG A 27 10.11 -1.70 -37.95
N ARG A 28 8.91 -1.59 -38.52
CA ARG A 28 7.80 -0.86 -37.89
C ARG A 28 7.52 -1.52 -36.54
N PRO A 29 7.15 -0.75 -35.50
CA PRO A 29 6.86 -1.33 -34.21
C PRO A 29 5.73 -2.34 -34.34
N VAL A 30 5.90 -3.49 -33.70
CA VAL A 30 4.97 -4.63 -33.73
C VAL A 30 3.59 -4.23 -33.19
N SER A 31 3.53 -3.16 -32.40
CA SER A 31 2.28 -2.51 -32.00
C SER A 31 2.37 -1.00 -32.21
N GLN A 32 1.35 -0.44 -32.85
CA GLN A 32 1.07 0.99 -32.85
C GLN A 32 -0.05 1.18 -31.83
N ALA A 33 0.27 1.72 -30.65
CA ALA A 33 -0.77 2.13 -29.71
C ALA A 33 -1.56 3.28 -30.34
N SER A 34 -2.63 2.95 -31.06
CA SER A 34 -3.50 3.98 -31.64
C SER A 34 -3.99 4.89 -30.52
N GLY A 35 -3.98 6.22 -30.74
CA GLY A 35 -4.50 7.18 -29.76
C GLY A 35 -5.93 6.85 -29.32
N THR A 36 -6.70 6.14 -30.16
CA THR A 36 -8.03 5.61 -29.87
C THR A 36 -8.07 4.63 -28.69
N PHE A 37 -7.07 3.75 -28.54
CA PHE A 37 -7.00 2.82 -27.40
C PHE A 37 -6.73 3.56 -26.09
N MET A 38 -5.79 4.50 -26.09
CA MET A 38 -5.47 5.31 -24.91
C MET A 38 -6.65 6.18 -24.48
N LYS A 39 -7.37 6.80 -25.43
CA LYS A 39 -8.61 7.55 -25.15
C LYS A 39 -9.67 6.68 -24.51
N LYS A 40 -9.97 5.52 -25.09
CA LYS A 40 -10.94 4.55 -24.53
C LYS A 40 -10.53 4.08 -23.13
N SER A 41 -9.24 3.89 -22.88
CA SER A 41 -8.74 3.50 -21.56
C SER A 41 -8.97 4.60 -20.52
N ALA A 42 -8.62 5.85 -20.86
CA ALA A 42 -8.84 7.00 -20.00
C ALA A 42 -10.34 7.21 -19.69
N GLU A 43 -11.22 7.08 -20.69
CA GLU A 43 -12.66 7.16 -20.52
C GLU A 43 -13.20 6.09 -19.57
N ARG A 44 -12.75 4.83 -19.71
CA ARG A 44 -13.12 3.74 -18.81
C ARG A 44 -12.67 4.02 -17.37
N ASN A 45 -11.43 4.48 -17.18
CA ASN A 45 -10.91 4.82 -15.85
C ASN A 45 -11.70 5.97 -15.23
N LYS A 46 -12.03 7.01 -16.00
CA LYS A 46 -12.88 8.11 -15.51
C LYS A 46 -14.25 7.62 -15.07
N LYS A 47 -14.88 6.72 -15.84
CA LYS A 47 -16.17 6.13 -15.48
C LYS A 47 -16.08 5.26 -14.23
N LEU A 48 -15.01 4.46 -14.11
CA LEU A 48 -14.76 3.64 -12.92
C LEU A 48 -14.64 4.52 -11.67
N VAL A 49 -13.78 5.54 -11.72
CA VAL A 49 -13.58 6.47 -10.60
C VAL A 49 -14.91 7.13 -10.22
N SER A 50 -15.65 7.68 -11.18
CA SER A 50 -16.98 8.26 -10.91
C SER A 50 -17.95 7.27 -10.25
N THR A 51 -17.93 6.00 -10.67
CA THR A 51 -18.79 4.96 -10.07
C THR A 51 -18.37 4.66 -8.62
N GLU A 52 -17.08 4.62 -8.33
CA GLU A 52 -16.57 4.44 -6.96
C GLU A 52 -16.89 5.65 -6.07
N GLU A 53 -16.81 6.86 -6.61
CA GLU A 53 -17.20 8.09 -5.92
C GLU A 53 -18.69 8.06 -5.56
N ASP A 54 -19.57 7.63 -6.47
CA ASP A 54 -21.01 7.46 -6.19
C ASP A 54 -21.28 6.43 -5.08
N GLN A 55 -20.49 5.35 -5.04
CA GLN A 55 -20.56 4.35 -3.98
C GLN A 55 -20.14 4.93 -2.62
N ILE A 56 -19.06 5.70 -2.59
CA ILE A 56 -18.57 6.40 -1.40
C ILE A 56 -19.59 7.44 -0.93
N ASP A 57 -20.15 8.22 -1.85
CA ASP A 57 -21.23 9.17 -1.57
C ASP A 57 -22.42 8.48 -0.91
N SER A 58 -22.76 7.29 -1.38
CA SER A 58 -23.81 6.48 -0.79
C SER A 58 -23.46 6.03 0.64
N VAL A 59 -22.19 5.70 0.92
CA VAL A 59 -21.71 5.42 2.29
C VAL A 59 -21.84 6.64 3.19
N ILE A 60 -21.47 7.82 2.69
CA ILE A 60 -21.56 9.09 3.43
C ILE A 60 -23.02 9.42 3.73
N LYS A 61 -23.90 9.36 2.73
CA LYS A 61 -25.34 9.65 2.87
C LYS A 61 -26.07 8.70 3.84
N ARG A 62 -25.65 7.44 3.91
CA ARG A 62 -26.20 6.47 4.88
C ARG A 62 -25.83 6.79 6.34
N ASN A 63 -24.83 7.63 6.57
CA ASN A 63 -24.35 8.01 7.89
C ASN A 63 -24.50 9.52 8.14
N PRO A 64 -25.72 10.08 8.13
CA PRO A 64 -25.93 11.53 8.14
C PRO A 64 -25.42 12.24 9.40
N LYS A 65 -25.18 11.49 10.49
CA LYS A 65 -24.61 12.03 11.74
C LYS A 65 -23.10 12.23 11.68
N VAL A 66 -22.42 11.60 10.72
CA VAL A 66 -20.97 11.63 10.57
C VAL A 66 -20.61 12.56 9.41
N LYS A 67 -19.86 13.61 9.71
CA LYS A 67 -19.38 14.54 8.69
C LYS A 67 -18.07 14.01 8.10
N PHE A 68 -18.11 13.70 6.81
CA PHE A 68 -16.91 13.35 6.04
C PHE A 68 -16.34 14.60 5.37
N ILE A 69 -15.02 14.68 5.34
CA ILE A 69 -14.23 15.75 4.74
C ILE A 69 -13.62 15.20 3.46
N ALA A 70 -13.79 15.91 2.34
CA ALA A 70 -13.10 15.59 1.10
C ALA A 70 -11.65 16.10 1.16
N SER A 71 -10.70 15.22 0.86
CA SER A 71 -9.28 15.53 0.72
C SER A 71 -8.97 16.05 -0.67
N THR A 72 -7.94 16.90 -0.79
CA THR A 72 -7.39 17.33 -2.07
C THR A 72 -6.80 16.17 -2.90
N ASN A 73 -6.52 15.04 -2.24
CA ASN A 73 -5.90 13.86 -2.86
C ASN A 73 -6.94 12.82 -3.30
N GLY A 74 -8.23 13.18 -3.44
CA GLY A 74 -9.25 12.30 -4.01
C GLY A 74 -9.73 11.19 -3.07
N TYR A 75 -9.81 11.46 -1.77
CA TYR A 75 -10.38 10.54 -0.78
C TYR A 75 -11.17 11.30 0.28
N TRP A 76 -11.98 10.59 1.08
CA TRP A 76 -12.76 11.20 2.16
C TRP A 76 -12.32 10.65 3.50
N TYR A 77 -12.50 11.44 4.55
CA TYR A 77 -12.15 11.01 5.90
C TYR A 77 -12.98 11.68 6.98
N THR A 78 -12.99 11.09 8.16
CA THR A 78 -13.64 11.65 9.35
C THR A 78 -12.90 11.23 10.61
N TYR A 79 -12.84 12.12 11.60
CA TYR A 79 -12.21 11.83 12.87
C TYR A 79 -13.19 11.12 13.80
N VAL A 80 -12.80 9.94 14.26
CA VAL A 80 -13.48 9.23 15.37
C VAL A 80 -12.93 9.75 16.69
N ILE A 81 -11.62 9.95 16.76
CA ILE A 81 -10.92 10.58 17.88
C ILE A 81 -10.01 11.64 17.27
N GLN A 82 -10.24 12.90 17.64
CA GLN A 82 -9.44 14.03 17.19
C GLN A 82 -8.64 14.60 18.36
N ASN A 83 -7.36 14.90 18.14
CA ASN A 83 -6.51 15.54 19.12
C ASN A 83 -6.45 17.04 18.81
N THR A 84 -7.19 17.85 19.56
CA THR A 84 -7.23 19.30 19.38
C THR A 84 -6.12 20.06 20.10
N LEU A 85 -5.34 19.38 20.96
CA LEU A 85 -4.31 19.99 21.80
C LEU A 85 -2.94 20.07 21.11
N ASP A 86 -2.68 19.16 20.17
CA ASP A 86 -1.46 19.14 19.36
C ASP A 86 -1.75 19.67 17.96
N THR A 87 -0.73 20.18 17.26
CA THR A 87 -0.82 20.58 15.85
C THR A 87 0.18 19.84 14.97
N LEU A 88 1.10 19.08 15.58
CA LEU A 88 2.15 18.36 14.87
C LEU A 88 1.59 17.14 14.15
N THR A 89 2.02 16.96 12.91
CA THR A 89 1.77 15.77 12.11
C THR A 89 3.08 15.17 11.58
N PRO A 90 3.10 13.86 11.24
CA PRO A 90 4.30 13.21 10.72
C PRO A 90 4.80 13.86 9.43
N LYS A 91 6.11 14.06 9.33
CA LYS A 91 6.79 14.58 8.15
C LYS A 91 7.65 13.50 7.50
N LYS A 92 8.06 13.74 6.24
CA LYS A 92 8.99 12.85 5.52
C LYS A 92 10.21 12.52 6.38
N GLY A 93 10.50 11.23 6.53
CA GLY A 93 11.59 10.72 7.36
C GLY A 93 11.20 10.39 8.80
N ASP A 94 10.12 10.93 9.34
CA ASP A 94 9.61 10.49 10.65
C ASP A 94 9.21 9.02 10.61
N VAL A 95 9.12 8.41 11.79
CA VAL A 95 8.66 7.03 11.99
C VAL A 95 7.34 7.07 12.73
N ALA A 96 6.27 6.62 12.07
CA ALA A 96 4.92 6.53 12.60
C ALA A 96 4.63 5.12 13.13
N PHE A 97 3.95 5.07 14.27
CA PHE A 97 3.47 3.85 14.92
C PHE A 97 1.96 3.85 14.92
N PHE A 98 1.35 2.91 14.21
CA PHE A 98 -0.09 2.93 13.99
C PHE A 98 -0.67 1.53 13.91
N ASN A 99 -1.97 1.45 14.14
CA ASN A 99 -2.78 0.28 13.87
C ASN A 99 -3.83 0.64 12.84
N TYR A 100 -4.27 -0.35 12.06
CA TYR A 100 -5.32 -0.11 11.08
C TYR A 100 -6.12 -1.37 10.78
N GLU A 101 -7.33 -1.17 10.28
CA GLU A 101 -8.26 -2.19 9.82
C GLU A 101 -8.78 -1.80 8.44
N ILE A 102 -8.91 -2.78 7.54
CA ILE A 102 -9.44 -2.59 6.19
C ILE A 102 -10.79 -3.31 6.07
N LYS A 103 -11.79 -2.59 5.58
CA LYS A 103 -13.13 -3.08 5.25
C LYS A 103 -13.49 -2.75 3.80
N ASP A 104 -14.45 -3.48 3.25
CA ASP A 104 -15.17 -3.02 2.07
C ASP A 104 -16.15 -1.87 2.41
N LEU A 105 -16.72 -1.23 1.39
CA LEU A 105 -17.71 -0.15 1.58
C LEU A 105 -19.04 -0.60 2.20
N LYS A 106 -19.27 -1.91 2.33
CA LYS A 106 -20.42 -2.50 3.03
C LYS A 106 -20.11 -2.76 4.52
N GLY A 107 -18.87 -2.53 4.95
CA GLY A 107 -18.43 -2.71 6.33
C GLY A 107 -17.89 -4.11 6.65
N LYS A 108 -17.78 -5.01 5.67
CA LYS A 108 -17.20 -6.34 5.87
C LYS A 108 -15.69 -6.21 6.05
N ILE A 109 -15.17 -6.80 7.13
CA ILE A 109 -13.72 -6.84 7.41
C ILE A 109 -13.01 -7.68 6.36
N ILE A 110 -11.97 -7.10 5.76
CA ILE A 110 -11.04 -7.76 4.84
C ILE A 110 -9.76 -8.13 5.60
N TYR A 111 -9.21 -7.15 6.32
CA TYR A 111 -8.06 -7.30 7.20
C TYR A 111 -8.35 -6.65 8.55
N SER A 112 -8.31 -7.45 9.61
CA SER A 112 -8.51 -6.95 10.97
C SER A 112 -7.25 -6.31 11.53
N GLU A 113 -7.41 -5.44 12.53
CA GLU A 113 -6.28 -4.88 13.27
C GLU A 113 -5.39 -5.95 13.92
N LEU A 114 -6.00 -7.05 14.39
CA LEU A 114 -5.29 -8.18 14.97
C LEU A 114 -4.42 -8.91 13.94
N GLU A 115 -4.94 -9.11 12.74
CA GLU A 115 -4.21 -9.75 11.63
C GLU A 115 -3.06 -8.88 11.14
N LEU A 116 -3.32 -7.57 10.99
CA LEU A 116 -2.32 -6.63 10.50
C LEU A 116 -1.22 -6.37 11.55
N ARG A 117 -1.55 -6.45 12.84
CA ARG A 117 -0.65 -6.13 13.97
C ARG A 117 -0.18 -4.67 13.95
N PRO A 118 0.40 -4.16 15.06
CA PRO A 118 0.97 -2.81 15.08
C PRO A 118 2.01 -2.60 13.97
N GLN A 119 1.90 -1.49 13.26
CA GLN A 119 2.78 -1.11 12.16
C GLN A 119 3.78 -0.06 12.58
N THR A 120 4.98 -0.15 12.00
CA THR A 120 6.00 0.90 12.03
C THR A 120 6.27 1.34 10.59
N TYR A 121 6.09 2.62 10.29
CA TYR A 121 6.24 3.16 8.94
C TYR A 121 7.15 4.39 8.91
N ALA A 122 8.20 4.33 8.09
CA ALA A 122 9.05 5.47 7.79
C ALA A 122 8.40 6.31 6.68
N ILE A 123 7.91 7.50 7.06
CA ILE A 123 7.12 8.37 6.19
C ILE A 123 7.90 8.67 4.91
N ASP A 124 7.29 8.34 3.77
CA ASP A 124 7.83 8.56 2.43
C ASP A 124 9.19 7.90 2.15
N LYS A 125 9.51 6.83 2.90
CA LYS A 125 10.68 5.97 2.67
C LYS A 125 10.36 4.50 2.42
N GLN A 126 9.10 4.09 2.60
CA GLN A 126 8.62 2.74 2.31
C GLN A 126 7.45 2.78 1.33
N ASN A 127 7.25 1.67 0.62
CA ASN A 127 6.11 1.52 -0.28
C ASN A 127 4.94 0.88 0.48
N ILE A 128 3.98 1.71 0.88
CA ILE A 128 2.68 1.29 1.43
C ILE A 128 1.56 1.86 0.56
N MET A 129 0.33 1.38 0.76
CA MET A 129 -0.87 1.89 0.10
C MET A 129 -0.92 3.42 0.12
N THR A 130 -1.12 4.05 -1.05
CA THR A 130 -1.07 5.52 -1.23
C THR A 130 -2.00 6.24 -0.27
N GLY A 131 -3.21 5.71 -0.05
CA GLY A 131 -4.16 6.24 0.92
C GLY A 131 -3.63 6.27 2.35
N LEU A 132 -2.89 5.26 2.81
CA LEU A 132 -2.27 5.27 4.14
C LEU A 132 -1.11 6.26 4.21
N ARG A 133 -0.29 6.33 3.15
CA ARG A 133 0.82 7.30 3.05
C ARG A 133 0.32 8.73 3.23
N GLU A 134 -0.71 9.11 2.49
CA GLU A 134 -1.31 10.45 2.57
C GLU A 134 -2.14 10.61 3.86
N GLY A 135 -2.86 9.57 4.24
CA GLY A 135 -3.73 9.53 5.41
C GLY A 135 -2.96 9.75 6.72
N ILE A 136 -1.80 9.13 6.90
CA ILE A 136 -1.02 9.26 8.14
C ILE A 136 -0.44 10.68 8.30
N LYS A 137 -0.09 11.36 7.20
CA LYS A 137 0.50 12.72 7.23
C LYS A 137 -0.45 13.81 7.70
N LEU A 138 -1.77 13.57 7.68
CA LEU A 138 -2.76 14.52 8.24
C LEU A 138 -3.08 14.25 9.72
N MET A 139 -2.68 13.10 10.25
CA MET A 139 -3.06 12.67 11.59
C MET A 139 -2.10 13.24 12.63
N ARG A 140 -2.64 13.53 13.81
CA ARG A 140 -1.92 13.87 15.02
C ARG A 140 -1.79 12.63 15.91
N LYS A 141 -0.93 12.72 16.93
CA LYS A 141 -0.77 11.63 17.89
C LYS A 141 -2.09 11.33 18.59
N LYS A 142 -2.35 10.04 18.80
CA LYS A 142 -3.54 9.48 19.46
C LYS A 142 -4.86 9.71 18.70
N GLU A 143 -4.80 10.07 17.42
CA GLU A 143 -6.00 10.20 16.61
C GLU A 143 -6.44 8.86 16.04
N LYS A 144 -7.76 8.74 15.85
CA LYS A 144 -8.40 7.65 15.14
C LYS A 144 -9.25 8.22 14.03
N VAL A 145 -8.95 7.83 12.79
CA VAL A 145 -9.57 8.38 11.58
C VAL A 145 -10.12 7.24 10.74
N ILE A 146 -11.31 7.44 10.19
CA ILE A 146 -11.88 6.56 9.15
C ILE A 146 -11.66 7.24 7.82
N PHE A 147 -11.07 6.51 6.88
CA PHE A 147 -10.83 6.90 5.51
C PHE A 147 -11.70 6.10 4.54
N LEU A 148 -12.19 6.76 3.49
CA LEU A 148 -12.86 6.16 2.34
C LEU A 148 -11.99 6.41 1.12
N PHE A 149 -11.36 5.35 0.62
CA PHE A 149 -10.43 5.40 -0.49
C PHE A 149 -11.06 4.80 -1.75
N PRO A 150 -11.13 5.57 -2.85
CA PRO A 150 -11.28 4.98 -4.18
C PRO A 150 -10.15 3.98 -4.45
N SER A 151 -10.38 3.05 -5.38
CA SER A 151 -9.45 1.95 -5.62
C SER A 151 -8.07 2.44 -6.06
N HIS A 152 -8.00 3.49 -6.89
CA HIS A 152 -6.74 4.07 -7.37
C HIS A 152 -5.86 4.72 -6.27
N ILE A 153 -6.45 5.10 -5.13
CA ILE A 153 -5.73 5.54 -3.92
C ILE A 153 -5.44 4.37 -2.98
N ALA A 154 -6.17 3.26 -3.14
CA ALA A 154 -5.95 2.00 -2.43
C ALA A 154 -4.97 1.07 -3.19
N TYR A 155 -5.43 -0.08 -3.68
CA TYR A 155 -4.64 -1.11 -4.36
C TYR A 155 -4.82 -1.15 -5.89
N GLY A 156 -5.64 -0.24 -6.43
CA GLY A 156 -5.82 -0.01 -7.85
C GLY A 156 -6.31 -1.23 -8.63
N TYR A 157 -5.90 -1.30 -9.89
CA TYR A 157 -6.33 -2.33 -10.83
C TYR A 157 -5.91 -3.74 -10.44
N HIS A 158 -4.78 -3.91 -9.77
CA HIS A 158 -4.26 -5.24 -9.44
C HIS A 158 -4.86 -5.82 -8.16
N GLY A 159 -5.31 -4.97 -7.24
CA GLY A 159 -5.64 -5.40 -5.89
C GLY A 159 -4.37 -5.72 -5.10
N ASP A 160 -4.50 -6.51 -4.04
CA ASP A 160 -3.36 -6.92 -3.20
C ASP A 160 -2.87 -8.35 -3.48
N GLU A 161 -3.38 -8.97 -4.55
CA GLU A 161 -3.14 -10.37 -4.94
C GLU A 161 -3.56 -11.40 -3.87
N LYS A 162 -4.39 -10.98 -2.90
CA LYS A 162 -4.86 -11.79 -1.78
C LYS A 162 -6.36 -11.58 -1.54
N LYS A 163 -6.73 -10.69 -0.62
CA LYS A 163 -8.11 -10.49 -0.16
C LYS A 163 -8.79 -9.26 -0.76
N ILE A 164 -8.01 -8.33 -1.30
CA ILE A 164 -8.48 -7.09 -1.94
C ILE A 164 -8.44 -7.32 -3.44
N GLY A 165 -9.63 -7.30 -4.04
CA GLY A 165 -9.81 -7.48 -5.46
C GLY A 165 -9.37 -6.28 -6.30
N PRO A 166 -9.37 -6.46 -7.63
CA PRO A 166 -9.06 -5.41 -8.58
C PRO A 166 -10.10 -4.28 -8.52
N ASN A 167 -9.65 -3.04 -8.59
CA ASN A 167 -10.48 -1.82 -8.55
C ASN A 167 -11.47 -1.81 -7.38
N GLN A 168 -11.04 -2.30 -6.21
CA GLN A 168 -11.89 -2.34 -5.02
C GLN A 168 -11.69 -1.09 -4.16
N PRO A 169 -12.72 -0.23 -3.98
CA PRO A 169 -12.66 0.86 -3.02
C PRO A 169 -12.75 0.32 -1.59
N LEU A 170 -12.11 1.02 -0.65
CA LEU A 170 -11.89 0.55 0.71
C LEU A 170 -12.30 1.58 1.76
N LEU A 171 -12.76 1.05 2.90
CA LEU A 171 -12.90 1.80 4.14
C LEU A 171 -11.76 1.38 5.07
N CYS A 172 -10.90 2.31 5.45
CA CYS A 172 -9.77 2.05 6.34
C CYS A 172 -9.93 2.81 7.64
N THR A 173 -9.90 2.10 8.78
CA THR A 173 -9.85 2.76 10.10
C THR A 173 -8.41 2.73 10.57
N VAL A 174 -7.83 3.90 10.85
CA VAL A 174 -6.42 4.04 11.25
C VAL A 174 -6.36 4.72 12.61
N THR A 175 -5.57 4.15 13.52
CA THR A 175 -5.24 4.75 14.82
C THR A 175 -3.75 5.08 14.84
N LEU A 176 -3.39 6.36 14.86
CA LEU A 176 -2.00 6.81 14.95
C LEU A 176 -1.63 6.96 16.42
N HIS A 177 -0.81 6.06 16.96
CA HIS A 177 -0.43 6.07 18.37
C HIS A 177 0.61 7.16 18.65
N ASN A 178 1.66 7.18 17.85
CA ASN A 178 2.78 8.09 18.02
C ASN A 178 3.55 8.24 16.70
N PHE A 179 4.37 9.27 16.62
CA PHE A 179 5.44 9.39 15.65
C PHE A 179 6.63 10.12 16.26
N ILE A 180 7.83 9.79 15.79
CA ILE A 180 9.09 10.37 16.24
C ILE A 180 10.00 10.61 15.04
N SER A 181 11.01 11.47 15.20
CA SER A 181 12.00 11.68 14.15
C SER A 181 12.84 10.43 13.92
N GLU A 182 13.38 10.28 12.71
CA GLU A 182 14.26 9.15 12.36
C GLU A 182 15.44 9.01 13.34
N ALA A 183 16.01 10.14 13.77
CA ALA A 183 17.12 10.17 14.71
C ALA A 183 16.72 9.64 16.10
N ALA A 184 15.54 10.05 16.59
CA ALA A 184 14.99 9.55 17.84
C ALA A 184 14.72 8.03 17.76
N PHE A 185 14.15 7.56 16.65
CA PHE A 185 13.92 6.13 16.43
C PHE A 185 15.21 5.33 16.42
N LYS A 186 16.23 5.75 15.66
CA LYS A 186 17.54 5.08 15.63
C LYS A 186 18.18 5.03 17.02
N LYS A 187 18.07 6.11 17.80
CA LYS A 187 18.53 6.14 19.19
C LYS A 187 17.78 5.11 20.04
N GLU A 188 16.45 5.06 20.00
CA GLU A 188 15.66 4.07 20.75
C GLU A 188 16.03 2.62 20.40
N ILE A 189 16.21 2.31 19.12
CA ILE A 189 16.64 0.98 18.67
C ILE A 189 18.04 0.63 19.19
N LEU A 190 18.97 1.59 19.18
CA LEU A 190 20.31 1.38 19.71
C LEU A 190 20.29 1.12 21.22
N LEU A 191 19.51 1.90 22.00
CA LEU A 191 19.36 1.69 23.44
C LEU A 191 18.79 0.31 23.75
N ARG A 192 17.72 -0.11 23.07
CA ARG A 192 17.14 -1.45 23.25
C ARG A 192 18.12 -2.56 22.92
N LYS A 193 18.97 -2.36 21.90
CA LYS A 193 20.01 -3.32 21.54
C LYS A 193 21.11 -3.39 22.59
N THR A 194 21.54 -2.25 23.14
CA THR A 194 22.54 -2.24 24.23
C THR A 194 21.98 -2.88 25.50
N ASP A 195 20.71 -2.63 25.83
CA ASP A 195 20.05 -3.24 26.98
C ASP A 195 19.91 -4.76 26.81
N ALA A 196 19.54 -5.22 25.60
CA ALA A 196 19.48 -6.64 25.29
C ALA A 196 20.84 -7.34 25.27
N LEU A 197 21.93 -6.63 24.91
CA LEU A 197 23.30 -7.15 24.96
C LEU A 197 23.88 -7.17 26.38
N ASN A 198 23.42 -6.26 27.25
CA ASN A 198 23.82 -6.18 28.65
C ASN A 198 22.99 -7.13 29.54
N GLN A 199 21.92 -7.73 29.02
CA GLN A 199 21.22 -8.86 29.64
C GLN A 199 21.97 -10.16 29.31
N VAL A 200 22.60 -10.75 30.34
CA VAL A 200 23.38 -11.99 30.25
C VAL A 200 22.52 -13.13 29.67
N PRO A 201 23.01 -13.92 28.70
CA PRO A 201 22.33 -15.14 28.26
C PRO A 201 22.49 -16.21 29.36
N GLY A 202 21.53 -16.29 30.28
CA GLY A 202 21.64 -17.23 31.40
C GLY A 202 20.51 -17.29 32.43
N GLU A 203 19.35 -16.69 32.21
CA GLU A 203 18.16 -16.98 33.04
C GLU A 203 16.97 -17.35 32.15
N GLU A 204 16.62 -18.64 32.15
CA GLU A 204 15.29 -19.08 31.77
C GLU A 204 14.25 -18.33 32.62
N PRO A 205 13.15 -17.82 32.02
CA PRO A 205 12.09 -17.23 32.80
C PRO A 205 11.48 -18.32 33.69
N THR A 206 11.72 -18.21 35.00
CA THR A 206 11.05 -19.05 35.99
C THR A 206 9.57 -18.73 35.90
N ILE A 207 8.81 -19.66 35.32
CA ILE A 207 7.35 -19.62 35.35
C ILE A 207 6.94 -19.77 36.82
N GLN A 208 6.64 -18.65 37.48
CA GLN A 208 5.89 -18.69 38.72
C GLN A 208 4.45 -19.06 38.39
N THR A 209 4.19 -20.37 38.31
CA THR A 209 2.84 -20.92 38.30
C THR A 209 2.20 -20.60 39.65
N LYS A 210 1.46 -19.48 39.72
CA LYS A 210 0.51 -19.24 40.81
C LYS A 210 -0.67 -20.18 40.58
N ILE A 211 -0.57 -21.40 41.11
CA ILE A 211 -1.67 -22.36 41.17
C ILE A 211 -2.78 -21.73 42.04
N ILE A 212 -3.87 -21.34 41.38
CA ILE A 212 -5.14 -21.07 42.03
C ILE A 212 -5.79 -22.45 42.26
N ASN A 213 -5.66 -22.99 43.47
CA ASN A 213 -6.47 -24.12 43.89
C ASN A 213 -7.86 -23.61 44.24
N THR A 214 -8.80 -23.73 43.31
CA THR A 214 -10.23 -23.74 43.61
C THR A 214 -10.72 -25.17 43.48
N ASN A 215 -11.15 -25.73 44.61
CA ASN A 215 -11.74 -27.04 44.78
C ASN A 215 -12.74 -27.44 43.67
N LYS A 216 -12.64 -28.70 43.25
CA LYS A 216 -13.78 -29.59 42.97
C LYS A 216 -13.23 -31.01 42.75
N ASP A 217 -13.56 -31.93 43.65
CA ASP A 217 -13.93 -33.28 43.22
C ASP A 217 -14.86 -33.99 44.22
N THR A 218 -16.13 -34.02 43.83
CA THR A 218 -16.90 -35.22 43.49
C THR A 218 -16.74 -36.49 44.37
N LEU A 219 -17.81 -36.76 45.14
CA LEU A 219 -18.51 -38.04 45.35
C LEU A 219 -17.72 -39.36 45.18
N THR A 220 -17.69 -40.19 46.24
CA THR A 220 -18.00 -41.64 46.16
C THR A 220 -18.29 -42.25 47.54
N ASN A 221 -19.59 -42.47 47.82
CA ASN A 221 -20.24 -43.71 48.27
C ASN A 221 -19.45 -44.76 49.09
N LYS A 222 -19.89 -45.10 50.33
CA LYS A 222 -20.59 -46.36 50.76
C LYS A 222 -20.45 -46.68 52.27
N HIS A 223 -21.58 -47.09 52.86
CA HIS A 223 -21.79 -48.00 54.02
C HIS A 223 -21.08 -47.79 55.36
N SER A 224 -21.83 -47.63 56.46
CA SER A 224 -22.34 -48.72 57.31
C SER A 224 -22.68 -48.23 58.74
N GLN A 225 -23.76 -48.78 59.29
CA GLN A 225 -24.38 -48.61 60.62
C GLN A 225 -25.29 -47.39 60.82
#